data_AF-A0A0G0RWS0-F1
#
_entry.id   AF-A0A0G0RWS0-F1
#
_cell.length_a   1.000
_cell.length_b   1.000
_cell.length_c   1.000
_cell.angle_alpha   90.00
_cell.angle_beta   90.00
_cell.angle_gamma   90.00
#
_symmetry.space_group_name_H-M   'P 1'
#
loop_
_entity.id
_entity.type
_entity.pdbx_description
1 polymer ?
#
loop_
_entity_poly.entity_id
_entity_poly.type
_entity_poly.pdbx_seq_one_letter_code
_entity_poly.pdbx_strand_id
1 'polypeptide(L)' 'MTPRQIEETAKLYMDLGKLTFASLILGFFQFKSDPIVGLIVVILGLTFSMGFFILGLRVFKELE' A
#
# COMPACT_ATOMS: atom_id res chain seq x y z
N MET A 1 13.33 1.43 19.74
CA MET A 1 13.86 0.89 18.47
C MET A 1 15.14 1.62 18.13
N THR A 2 16.12 0.95 17.53
CA THR A 2 17.27 1.67 16.97
C THR A 2 16.83 2.43 15.70
N PRO A 3 17.41 3.59 15.37
CA PRO A 3 17.03 4.36 14.18
C PRO A 3 17.06 3.53 12.89
N ARG A 4 17.99 2.57 12.81
CA ARG A 4 18.08 1.60 11.72
C ARG A 4 16.85 0.69 11.61
N GLN A 5 16.29 0.22 12.73
CA GLN A 5 15.05 -0.57 12.74
C GLN A 5 13.85 0.25 12.29
N ILE A 6 13.81 1.54 12.64
CA ILE A 6 12.74 2.46 12.22
C ILE A 6 12.81 2.66 10.71
N GLU A 7 14.01 2.85 10.14
CA GLU A 7 14.21 3.03 8.71
C GLU A 7 13.84 1.77 7.91
N GLU A 8 14.26 0.59 8.38
CA GLU A 8 13.90 -0.70 7.77
C GLU A 8 12.39 -0.95 7.82
N THR A 9 11.75 -0.60 8.93
CA THR A 9 10.30 -0.71 9.10
C THR A 9 9.57 0.26 8.16
N ALA A 10 10.04 1.50 8.03
CA ALA A 10 9.46 2.47 7.12
C ALA A 10 9.59 2.03 5.66
N LYS A 11 10.76 1.51 5.26
CA LYS A 11 10.98 0.91 3.94
C LYS A 11 10.04 -0.27 3.67
N LEU A 12 9.88 -1.16 4.65
CA LEU A 12 8.96 -2.28 4.55
C LEU A 12 7.52 -1.82 4.27
N TYR A 13 7.02 -0.83 5.02
CA TYR A 13 5.67 -0.29 4.78
C TYR A 13 5.53 0.35 3.40
N MET A 14 6.55 1.09 2.95
CA MET A 14 6.56 1.68 1.60
C MET A 14 6.54 0.60 0.50
N ASP A 15 7.30 -0.48 0.66
CA ASP A 15 7.36 -1.55 -0.33
C ASP A 15 6.08 -2.39 -0.33
N LEU A 16 5.47 -2.63 0.83
CA LEU A 16 4.14 -3.24 0.93
C LEU A 16 3.07 -2.39 0.25
N GLY A 17 3.12 -1.05 0.41
CA GLY A 17 2.25 -0.12 -0.29
C GLY A 17 2.37 -0.27 -1.81
N LYS A 18 3.60 -0.24 -2.35
CA LYS A 18 3.86 -0.43 -3.79
C LYS A 18 3.38 -1.80 -4.30
N LEU A 19 3.65 -2.88 -3.55
CA LEU A 19 3.23 -4.24 -3.90
C LEU A 19 1.70 -4.37 -3.94
N THR A 20 1.02 -3.79 -2.96
CA THR A 20 -0.45 -3.77 -2.89
C THR A 20 -1.03 -3.01 -4.08
N PHE A 21 -0.44 -1.86 -4.42
CA PHE A 21 -0.85 -1.07 -5.59
C PHE A 21 -0.62 -1.81 -6.91
N ALA A 22 0.55 -2.43 -7.09
CA ALA A 22 0.86 -3.21 -8.29
C ALA A 22 -0.09 -4.41 -8.44
N SER A 23 -0.37 -5.11 -7.33
CA SER A 23 -1.32 -6.23 -7.29
C SER A 23 -2.74 -5.78 -7.64
N LEU A 24 -3.15 -4.60 -7.17
CA LEU A 24 -4.44 -4.00 -7.51
C LEU A 24 -4.56 -3.74 -9.02
N ILE A 25 -3.53 -3.13 -9.62
CA ILE A 25 -3.51 -2.81 -11.05
C ILE A 25 -3.59 -4.10 -11.88
N LEU A 26 -2.77 -5.10 -11.55
CA LEU A 26 -2.78 -6.38 -12.23
C LEU A 26 -4.13 -7.08 -12.09
N GLY A 27 -4.71 -7.07 -10.89
CA GLY A 27 -6.03 -7.64 -10.61
C GLY A 27 -7.15 -6.93 -11.37
N PHE A 28 -7.08 -5.61 -11.53
CA PHE A 28 -8.06 -4.82 -12.28
C PHE A 28 -8.09 -5.19 -13.76
N PHE A 29 -6.93 -5.31 -14.42
CA PHE A 29 -6.86 -5.69 -15.84
C PHE A 29 -7.26 -7.14 -16.10
N GLN A 30 -7.17 -8.02 -15.11
CA GLN A 30 -7.62 -9.41 -15.18
C GLN A 30 -9.10 -9.58 -14.82
N PHE A 31 -9.72 -8.56 -14.23
CA PHE A 31 -11.10 -8.62 -13.76
C PHE A 31 -12.07 -8.62 -14.95
N LYS A 32 -12.64 -9.79 -15.27
CA LYS A 32 -13.70 -9.95 -16.29
C LYS A 32 -15.12 -9.90 -15.72
N SER A 33 -15.27 -9.63 -14.43
CA SER A 33 -16.52 -9.63 -13.67
C SER A 33 -17.27 -8.28 -13.71
N ASP A 34 -18.47 -8.26 -13.13
CA ASP A 34 -19.35 -7.08 -13.02
C ASP A 34 -18.58 -5.79 -12.66
N PRO A 35 -18.79 -4.69 -13.42
CA PRO A 35 -18.01 -3.46 -13.27
C PRO A 35 -18.14 -2.81 -11.89
N ILE A 36 -19.28 -3.00 -11.21
CA ILE A 36 -19.51 -2.49 -9.85
C ILE A 36 -18.57 -3.19 -8.85
N VAL A 37 -18.42 -4.51 -8.96
CA VAL A 37 -17.55 -5.29 -8.08
C VAL A 37 -16.09 -4.91 -8.31
N GLY A 38 -15.69 -4.74 -9.57
CA GLY A 38 -14.35 -4.25 -9.92
C GLY A 38 -14.05 -2.88 -9.30
N LEU A 39 -15.01 -1.96 -9.35
CA LEU A 39 -14.88 -0.63 -8.76
C LEU A 39 -14.68 -0.69 -7.23
N ILE A 40 -15.47 -1.53 -6.53
CA ILE A 40 -15.36 -1.71 -5.07
C ILE A 40 -13.98 -2.26 -4.71
N VAL A 41 -13.49 -3.28 -5.42
CA VAL A 41 -12.17 -3.88 -5.19
C VAL A 41 -11.06 -2.86 -5.40
N VAL A 42 -11.15 -2.04 -6.47
CA VAL A 42 -10.19 -0.96 -6.74
C VAL A 42 -10.17 0.07 -5.60
N ILE A 43 -11.33 0.54 -5.15
CA ILE A 43 -11.43 1.53 -4.06
C ILE A 43 -10.83 0.96 -2.77
N LEU A 44 -11.14 -0.28 -2.42
CA LEU A 44 -10.59 -0.94 -1.23
C LEU A 44 -9.08 -1.10 -1.34
N GLY A 45 -8.56 -1.58 -2.48
CA GLY A 45 -7.13 -1.77 -2.65
C GLY A 45 -6.34 -0.45 -2.69
N LEU A 46 -6.91 0.62 -3.27
CA LEU A 46 -6.33 1.97 -3.19
C LEU A 46 -6.24 2.46 -1.74
N THR A 47 -7.31 2.22 -0.97
CA THR A 47 -7.36 2.58 0.46
C THR A 47 -6.29 1.84 1.26
N PHE A 48 -6.14 0.52 1.04
CA PHE A 48 -5.09 -0.27 1.68
C PHE A 48 -3.68 0.19 1.29
N SER A 49 -3.43 0.39 0.00
CA SER A 49 -2.16 0.92 -0.51
C SER A 49 -1.81 2.26 0.15
N MET A 50 -2.77 3.19 0.17
CA MET A 50 -2.59 4.50 0.78
C MET A 50 -2.32 4.41 2.29
N GLY A 51 -2.99 3.48 3.00
CA GLY A 51 -2.73 3.21 4.41
C GLY A 51 -1.27 2.80 4.68
N PHE A 52 -0.71 1.91 3.87
CA PHE A 52 0.70 1.52 3.99
C PHE A 52 1.67 2.68 3.71
N PHE A 53 1.39 3.51 2.71
CA PHE A 53 2.20 4.71 2.44
C PHE A 53 2.16 5.70 3.61
N ILE A 54 0.98 5.95 4.18
CA ILE A 54 0.82 6.86 5.34
C ILE A 54 1.59 6.32 6.55
N LEU A 55 1.49 5.02 6.83
CA LEU A 55 2.24 4.39 7.92
C LEU A 55 3.75 4.50 7.69
N GLY A 56 4.23 4.20 6.48
CA GLY A 56 5.64 4.35 6.13
C GLY A 56 6.14 5.79 6.33
N LEU A 57 5.38 6.79 5.84
CA LEU A 57 5.70 8.22 6.02
C LEU A 57 5.67 8.64 7.50
N ARG A 58 4.72 8.13 8.28
CA ARG A 58 4.61 8.42 9.71
C ARG A 58 5.81 7.89 10.47
N VAL A 59 6.24 6.67 10.15
CA VAL A 59 7.44 6.06 10.75
C VAL A 59 8.71 6.81 10.33
N PHE A 60 8.79 7.33 9.10
CA PHE A 60 9.89 8.22 8.69
C PHE A 60 9.91 9.55 9.46
N LYS A 61 8.75 10.12 9.79
CA LYS A 61 8.69 11.33 10.63
C LYS A 61 9.12 11.11 12.08
N GLU A 62 9.10 9.87 12.57
CA GLU A 62 9.63 9.53 13.90
C GLU A 62 11.16 9.42 13.92
N LEU A 63 11.81 9.43 12.76
CA LEU A 63 13.26 9.45 12.59
C LEU A 63 13.87 10.86 12.53
N GLU A 64 13.03 11.87 12.27
CA GLU A 64 13.39 13.29 12.13
C GLU A 64 13.31 14.02 13.48
#